data_AF-A0A543KLC0-F1
#
_entry.id   AF-A0A543KLC0-F1
#
_cell.length_a   1.000
_cell.length_b   1.000
_cell.length_c   1.000
_cell.angle_alpha   90.00
_cell.angle_beta   90.00
_cell.angle_gamma   90.00
#
_symmetry.space_group_name_H-M   'P 1'
#
loop_
_entity.id
_entity.type
_entity.pdbx_description
1 polymer ?
#
loop_
_entity_poly.entity_id
_entity_poly.type
_entity_poly.pdbx_seq_one_letter_code
_entity_poly.pdbx_strand_id
1 'polypeptide(L)'
;MREWQSETVILPPVRDPRMITIRRGGTLTDEHHSLLALWAADCAEHVLHLFEQEVPGDSRPREAVEAARAWARGELPMTRARALGGHAMGAARHLRGAPRFAAYAAGQAACVGHVAEHDLGAAAYAIRAVQAVAANEEADRLAERDWQRAQLPDPVRALVLDDQLRRDELCWSVFRD
;
A
#
# COMPACT_ATOMS: atom_id res chain seq x y z
N MET A 1 12.14 19.12 -16.83
CA MET A 1 11.40 19.50 -15.60
C MET A 1 10.05 18.79 -15.70
N ARG A 2 9.90 17.59 -15.10
CA ARG A 2 8.65 16.84 -15.22
C ARG A 2 7.67 17.39 -14.21
N GLU A 3 6.58 17.96 -14.72
CA GLU A 3 5.42 18.37 -13.93
C GLU A 3 4.91 17.15 -13.16
N TRP A 4 5.01 17.21 -11.83
CA TRP A 4 4.40 16.22 -10.97
C TRP A 4 2.90 16.46 -11.04
N GLN A 5 2.19 15.62 -11.81
CA GLN A 5 0.73 15.66 -11.85
C GLN A 5 0.20 15.54 -10.42
N SER A 6 -0.56 16.54 -10.04
CA SER A 6 -1.29 16.66 -8.79
C SER A 6 -2.23 15.47 -8.58
N GLU A 7 -2.09 14.82 -7.42
CA GLU A 7 -3.14 14.04 -6.73
C GLU A 7 -3.93 13.03 -7.58
N THR A 8 -3.26 12.11 -8.27
CA THR A 8 -3.94 10.88 -8.67
C THR A 8 -4.22 10.07 -7.41
N VAL A 9 -5.46 10.13 -6.93
CA VAL A 9 -5.96 9.19 -5.93
C VAL A 9 -5.85 7.79 -6.56
N ILE A 10 -5.16 6.85 -5.91
CA ILE A 10 -5.04 5.44 -6.35
C ILE A 10 -6.36 4.69 -6.06
N LEU A 11 -7.49 5.32 -6.38
CA LEU A 11 -8.83 4.77 -6.29
C LEU A 11 -9.50 5.01 -7.64
N PRO A 12 -9.98 3.96 -8.33
CA PRO A 12 -10.61 4.12 -9.62
C PRO A 12 -11.97 4.83 -9.45
N PRO A 13 -12.42 5.61 -10.45
CA PRO A 13 -13.73 6.27 -10.42
C PRO A 13 -14.88 5.24 -10.41
N VAL A 14 -14.67 4.10 -11.06
CA VAL A 14 -15.59 2.95 -11.03
C VAL A 14 -14.94 1.85 -10.18
N ARG A 15 -15.67 1.45 -9.14
CA ARG A 15 -15.20 0.48 -8.14
C ARG A 15 -15.43 -0.95 -8.66
N ASP A 16 -14.46 -1.84 -8.48
CA ASP A 16 -14.66 -3.27 -8.76
C ASP A 16 -15.49 -3.86 -7.60
N PRO A 17 -16.66 -4.49 -7.87
CA PRO A 17 -17.44 -5.16 -6.82
C PRO A 17 -16.65 -6.21 -6.03
N ARG A 18 -15.61 -6.81 -6.63
CA ARG A 18 -14.68 -7.75 -5.98
C ARG A 18 -13.79 -7.11 -4.93
N MET A 19 -13.67 -5.77 -4.92
CA MET A 19 -12.95 -4.99 -3.92
C MET A 19 -13.90 -4.32 -2.90
N ILE A 20 -15.20 -4.63 -2.96
CA ILE A 20 -16.21 -4.12 -2.02
C ILE A 20 -16.68 -5.29 -1.16
N THR A 21 -16.68 -5.11 0.16
CA THR A 21 -17.13 -6.15 1.11
C THR A 21 -18.60 -6.50 0.91
N ILE A 22 -18.99 -7.76 1.17
CA ILE A 22 -20.39 -8.25 1.09
C ILE A 22 -21.35 -7.33 1.85
N ARG A 23 -21.01 -6.93 3.09
CA ARG A 23 -21.81 -6.00 3.91
C ARG A 23 -22.01 -4.60 3.32
N ARG A 24 -21.28 -4.25 2.25
CA ARG A 24 -21.37 -2.99 1.50
C ARG A 24 -21.86 -3.19 0.06
N GLY A 25 -22.40 -4.37 -0.26
CA GLY A 25 -23.00 -4.68 -1.56
C GLY A 25 -22.04 -5.19 -2.64
N GLY A 26 -20.83 -5.60 -2.27
CA GLY A 26 -19.88 -6.25 -3.19
C GLY A 26 -19.74 -7.76 -2.95
N THR A 27 -18.60 -8.33 -3.33
CA THR A 27 -18.33 -9.77 -3.24
C THR A 27 -17.08 -10.13 -2.40
N LEU A 28 -16.36 -9.15 -1.88
CA LEU A 28 -15.19 -9.39 -1.01
C LEU A 28 -15.65 -9.93 0.35
N THR A 29 -15.09 -11.07 0.77
CA THR A 29 -15.31 -11.60 2.12
C THR A 29 -14.47 -10.82 3.14
N ASP A 30 -14.86 -10.84 4.40
CA ASP A 30 -14.07 -10.21 5.46
C ASP A 30 -12.70 -10.86 5.65
N GLU A 31 -12.63 -12.18 5.46
CA GLU A 31 -11.38 -12.93 5.44
C GLU A 31 -10.44 -12.45 4.33
N HIS A 32 -10.93 -12.34 3.09
CA HIS A 32 -10.13 -11.81 1.99
C HIS A 32 -9.73 -10.36 2.23
N HIS A 33 -10.61 -9.54 2.81
CA HIS A 33 -10.29 -8.15 3.16
C HIS A 33 -9.15 -8.06 4.19
N SER A 34 -9.14 -8.93 5.19
CA SER A 34 -8.03 -9.07 6.13
C SER A 34 -6.75 -9.54 5.45
N LEU A 35 -6.81 -10.52 4.53
CA LEU A 35 -5.64 -10.98 3.77
C LEU A 35 -5.01 -9.86 2.92
N LEU A 36 -5.83 -9.01 2.29
CA LEU A 36 -5.35 -7.85 1.55
C LEU A 36 -4.62 -6.85 2.48
N ALA A 37 -5.13 -6.63 3.69
CA ALA A 37 -4.47 -5.74 4.65
C ALA A 37 -3.14 -6.29 5.17
N LEU A 38 -3.05 -7.61 5.38
CA LEU A 38 -1.80 -8.25 5.78
C LEU A 38 -0.74 -8.15 4.67
N TRP A 39 -1.12 -8.47 3.43
CA TRP A 39 -0.21 -8.33 2.29
C TRP A 39 0.24 -6.88 2.07
N ALA A 40 -0.66 -5.90 2.19
CA ALA A 40 -0.33 -4.48 2.10
C ALA A 40 0.64 -4.05 3.22
N ALA A 41 0.48 -4.60 4.43
CA ALA A 41 1.40 -4.38 5.55
C ALA A 41 2.78 -4.96 5.26
N ASP A 42 2.86 -6.17 4.69
CA ASP A 42 4.14 -6.79 4.31
C ASP A 42 4.88 -5.94 3.26
N CYS A 43 4.17 -5.43 2.24
CA CYS A 43 4.73 -4.52 1.23
C CYS A 43 5.26 -3.23 1.85
N ALA A 44 4.48 -2.61 2.75
CA ALA A 44 4.88 -1.37 3.40
C ALA A 44 6.05 -1.57 4.39
N GLU A 45 6.08 -2.69 5.11
CA GLU A 45 7.15 -3.01 6.06
C GLU A 45 8.49 -3.22 5.37
N HIS A 46 8.49 -3.84 4.18
CA HIS A 46 9.72 -4.12 3.43
C HIS A 46 10.55 -2.85 3.16
N VAL A 47 9.86 -1.74 2.90
CA VAL A 47 10.47 -0.44 2.60
C VAL A 47 10.52 0.50 3.80
N LEU A 48 10.00 0.10 4.96
CA LEU A 48 9.88 0.97 6.15
C LEU A 48 11.23 1.53 6.60
N HIS A 49 12.30 0.73 6.48
CA HIS A 49 13.66 1.13 6.82
C HIS A 49 14.12 2.40 6.09
N LEU A 50 13.63 2.66 4.88
CA LEU A 50 13.96 3.87 4.12
C LEU A 50 13.44 5.15 4.77
N PHE A 51 12.31 5.05 5.48
CA PHE A 51 11.82 6.16 6.30
C PHE A 51 12.60 6.27 7.61
N GLU A 52 12.82 5.14 8.29
CA GLU A 52 13.43 5.13 9.63
C GLU A 52 14.89 5.57 9.64
N GLN A 53 15.62 5.34 8.54
CA GLN A 53 16.98 5.86 8.39
C GLN A 53 17.01 7.39 8.28
N GLU A 54 16.01 7.98 7.63
CA GLU A 54 15.91 9.43 7.45
C GLU A 54 15.33 10.13 8.69
N VAL A 55 14.36 9.48 9.38
CA VAL A 55 13.67 10.04 10.54
C VAL A 55 13.59 9.03 11.70
N PRO A 56 14.72 8.68 12.36
CA PRO A 56 14.79 7.56 13.34
C PRO A 56 13.88 7.70 14.58
N GLY A 57 13.42 8.90 14.89
CA GLY A 57 12.59 9.19 16.06
C GLY A 57 11.08 9.24 15.78
N ASP A 58 10.65 9.07 14.53
CA ASP A 58 9.25 9.17 14.15
C ASP A 58 8.64 7.80 13.91
N SER A 59 7.88 7.30 14.88
CA SER A 59 7.26 5.97 14.84
C SER A 59 6.01 5.89 13.96
N ARG A 60 5.50 7.01 13.43
CA ARG A 60 4.16 7.04 12.80
C ARG A 60 4.00 6.05 11.64
N PRO A 61 4.97 5.85 10.71
CA PRO A 61 4.84 4.83 9.68
C PRO A 61 4.86 3.39 10.23
N ARG A 62 5.73 3.09 11.20
CA ARG A 62 5.74 1.77 11.85
C ARG A 62 4.41 1.48 12.54
N GLU A 63 3.87 2.45 13.28
CA GLU A 63 2.56 2.34 13.93
C GLU A 63 1.43 2.09 12.93
N ALA A 64 1.50 2.67 11.72
CA ALA A 64 0.52 2.43 10.66
C ALA A 64 0.59 1.00 10.10
N VAL A 65 1.79 0.46 9.89
CA VAL A 65 1.98 -0.96 9.50
C VAL A 65 1.38 -1.89 10.56
N GLU A 66 1.72 -1.67 11.83
CA GLU A 66 1.17 -2.46 12.94
C GLU A 66 -0.35 -2.34 13.06
N ALA A 67 -0.89 -1.15 12.80
CA ALA A 67 -2.33 -0.91 12.80
C ALA A 67 -3.06 -1.68 11.70
N ALA A 68 -2.46 -1.83 10.52
CA ALA A 68 -3.01 -2.66 9.44
C ALA A 68 -3.10 -4.13 9.90
N ARG A 69 -2.03 -4.65 10.51
CA ARG A 69 -2.00 -6.02 11.05
C ARG A 69 -2.99 -6.22 12.18
N ALA A 70 -3.06 -5.29 13.14
CA ALA A 70 -3.99 -5.34 14.26
C ALA A 70 -5.46 -5.27 13.80
N TRP A 71 -5.76 -4.44 12.80
CA TRP A 71 -7.09 -4.41 12.19
C TRP A 71 -7.45 -5.74 11.53
N ALA A 72 -6.54 -6.32 10.76
CA ALA A 72 -6.77 -7.61 10.08
C ALA A 72 -7.05 -8.76 11.06
N ARG A 73 -6.47 -8.71 12.27
CA ARG A 73 -6.74 -9.65 13.38
C ARG A 73 -7.99 -9.33 14.21
N GLY A 74 -8.67 -8.22 13.93
CA GLY A 74 -9.85 -7.78 14.69
C GLY A 74 -9.53 -7.12 16.03
N GLU A 75 -8.27 -6.76 16.28
CA GLU A 75 -7.79 -6.18 17.54
C GLU A 75 -7.88 -4.65 17.56
N LEU A 76 -8.00 -4.02 16.39
CA LEU A 76 -8.06 -2.56 16.25
C LEU A 76 -9.27 -2.13 15.40
N PRO A 77 -10.08 -1.16 15.87
CA PRO A 77 -11.16 -0.62 15.05
C PRO A 77 -10.66 0.04 13.76
N MET A 78 -11.38 -0.14 12.66
CA MET A 78 -11.05 0.44 11.35
C MET A 78 -10.77 1.95 11.41
N THR A 79 -11.57 2.70 12.17
CA THR A 79 -11.42 4.16 12.30
C THR A 79 -10.09 4.54 12.95
N ARG A 80 -9.59 3.72 13.88
CA ARG A 80 -8.30 3.94 14.53
C ARG A 80 -7.14 3.58 13.62
N ALA A 81 -7.25 2.46 12.89
CA ALA A 81 -6.26 2.11 11.86
C ALA A 81 -6.13 3.20 10.80
N ARG A 82 -7.26 3.69 10.27
CA ARG A 82 -7.30 4.80 9.31
C ARG A 82 -6.66 6.08 9.85
N ALA A 83 -6.89 6.42 11.13
CA ALA A 83 -6.29 7.60 11.74
C ALA A 83 -4.75 7.49 11.81
N LEU A 84 -4.23 6.33 12.20
CA LEU A 84 -2.79 6.04 12.19
C LEU A 84 -2.20 6.09 10.77
N GLY A 85 -2.95 5.61 9.78
CA GLY A 85 -2.58 5.79 8.38
C GLY A 85 -2.45 7.26 7.97
N GLY A 86 -3.40 8.10 8.39
CA GLY A 86 -3.34 9.55 8.21
C GLY A 86 -2.13 10.19 8.91
N HIS A 87 -1.74 9.71 10.09
CA HIS A 87 -0.55 10.17 10.79
C HIS A 87 0.75 9.83 10.04
N ALA A 88 0.86 8.61 9.50
CA ALA A 88 2.00 8.21 8.65
C ALA A 88 2.09 9.06 7.38
N MET A 89 0.97 9.32 6.70
CA MET A 89 0.94 10.24 5.56
C MET A 89 1.30 11.68 5.97
N GLY A 90 0.93 12.09 7.17
CA GLY A 90 1.34 13.36 7.77
C GLY A 90 2.86 13.48 7.97
N ALA A 91 3.52 12.38 8.37
CA ALA A 91 4.99 12.33 8.52
C ALA A 91 5.71 12.55 7.18
N ALA A 92 5.12 12.09 6.08
CA ALA A 92 5.68 12.18 4.74
C ALA A 92 5.67 13.59 4.12
N ARG A 93 4.91 14.54 4.69
CA ARG A 93 4.62 15.87 4.08
C ARG A 93 5.88 16.66 3.75
N HIS A 94 6.87 16.66 4.64
CA HIS A 94 8.11 17.45 4.46
C HIS A 94 9.19 16.68 3.69
N LEU A 95 9.09 15.36 3.61
CA LEU A 95 10.09 14.48 3.00
C LEU A 95 9.97 14.46 1.47
N ARG A 96 10.96 13.86 0.79
CA ARG A 96 10.96 13.61 -0.66
C ARG A 96 11.59 12.23 -0.92
N GLY A 97 11.39 11.67 -2.11
CA GLY A 97 12.00 10.39 -2.50
C GLY A 97 11.54 9.20 -1.64
N ALA A 98 12.45 8.23 -1.47
CA ALA A 98 12.25 6.98 -0.75
C ALA A 98 11.52 7.11 0.60
N PRO A 99 11.97 7.94 1.56
CA PRO A 99 11.32 8.02 2.87
C PRO A 99 9.86 8.51 2.77
N ARG A 100 9.56 9.46 1.88
CA ARG A 100 8.17 9.90 1.63
C ARG A 100 7.31 8.74 1.12
N PHE A 101 7.82 7.98 0.15
CA PHE A 101 7.07 6.87 -0.44
C PHE A 101 6.86 5.73 0.55
N ALA A 102 7.86 5.38 1.35
CA ALA A 102 7.72 4.38 2.42
C ALA A 102 6.63 4.79 3.45
N ALA A 103 6.60 6.06 3.88
CA ALA A 103 5.55 6.55 4.77
C ALA A 103 4.15 6.55 4.13
N TYR A 104 4.05 6.84 2.83
CA TYR A 104 2.78 6.69 2.11
C TYR A 104 2.37 5.23 1.96
N ALA A 105 3.29 4.30 1.71
CA ALA A 105 3.00 2.86 1.66
C ALA A 105 2.39 2.39 2.99
N ALA A 106 3.01 2.73 4.12
CA ALA A 106 2.50 2.44 5.45
C ALA A 106 1.13 3.07 5.72
N GLY A 107 0.94 4.33 5.30
CA GLY A 107 -0.33 5.02 5.42
C GLY A 107 -1.46 4.34 4.65
N GLN A 108 -1.19 3.87 3.44
CA GLN A 108 -2.15 3.13 2.61
C GLN A 108 -2.48 1.78 3.24
N ALA A 109 -1.49 1.02 3.71
CA ALA A 109 -1.71 -0.27 4.37
C ALA A 109 -2.70 -0.14 5.55
N ALA A 110 -2.53 0.87 6.41
CA ALA A 110 -3.44 1.13 7.53
C ALA A 110 -4.86 1.54 7.11
N CYS A 111 -5.03 2.03 5.88
CA CYS A 111 -6.32 2.43 5.32
C CYS A 111 -7.07 1.28 4.63
N VAL A 112 -6.46 0.11 4.42
CA VAL A 112 -7.12 -1.03 3.75
C VAL A 112 -8.44 -1.39 4.42
N GLY A 113 -8.50 -1.40 5.75
CA GLY A 113 -9.74 -1.69 6.45
C GLY A 113 -10.88 -0.70 6.19
N HIS A 114 -10.56 0.54 5.82
CA HIS A 114 -11.55 1.52 5.38
C HIS A 114 -12.08 1.18 3.98
N VAL A 115 -11.16 0.90 3.06
CA VAL A 115 -11.39 0.65 1.63
C VAL A 115 -10.32 -0.33 1.12
N ALA A 116 -10.73 -1.49 0.59
CA ALA A 116 -9.80 -2.57 0.22
C ALA A 116 -8.74 -2.12 -0.80
N GLU A 117 -9.11 -1.27 -1.77
CA GLU A 117 -8.23 -0.79 -2.83
C GLU A 117 -6.99 -0.01 -2.37
N HIS A 118 -6.90 0.37 -1.09
CA HIS A 118 -5.66 0.91 -0.55
C HIS A 118 -4.51 -0.11 -0.56
N ASP A 119 -4.79 -1.40 -0.75
CA ASP A 119 -3.83 -2.48 -0.88
C ASP A 119 -2.78 -2.21 -1.99
N LEU A 120 -3.22 -1.91 -3.21
CA LEU A 120 -2.33 -1.57 -4.32
C LEU A 120 -1.69 -0.20 -4.13
N GLY A 121 -2.33 0.70 -3.39
CA GLY A 121 -1.70 1.95 -2.99
C GLY A 121 -0.45 1.70 -2.15
N ALA A 122 -0.53 0.78 -1.18
CA ALA A 122 0.61 0.39 -0.35
C ALA A 122 1.73 -0.23 -1.20
N ALA A 123 1.39 -1.23 -2.02
CA ALA A 123 2.33 -1.92 -2.89
C ALA A 123 3.01 -0.99 -3.92
N ALA A 124 2.24 -0.11 -4.58
CA ALA A 124 2.75 0.82 -5.57
C ALA A 124 3.71 1.84 -4.95
N TYR A 125 3.36 2.41 -3.79
CA TYR A 125 4.28 3.32 -3.10
C TYR A 125 5.54 2.62 -2.59
N ALA A 126 5.46 1.36 -2.17
CA ALA A 126 6.64 0.57 -1.81
C ALA A 126 7.58 0.40 -3.02
N ILE A 127 7.06 0.06 -4.21
CA ILE A 127 7.87 0.01 -5.43
C ILE A 127 8.50 1.37 -5.75
N ARG A 128 7.73 2.47 -5.62
CA ARG A 128 8.27 3.83 -5.80
C ARG A 128 9.37 4.18 -4.79
N ALA A 129 9.29 3.64 -3.57
CA ALA A 129 10.31 3.84 -2.55
C ALA A 129 11.62 3.15 -2.96
N VAL A 130 11.55 1.90 -3.44
CA VAL A 130 12.71 1.16 -3.97
C VAL A 130 13.32 1.86 -5.18
N GLN A 131 12.49 2.28 -6.16
CA GLN A 131 12.96 3.01 -7.33
C GLN A 131 13.71 4.30 -6.99
N ALA A 132 13.31 4.98 -5.91
CA ALA A 132 13.93 6.25 -5.51
C ALA A 132 15.37 6.10 -4.96
N VAL A 133 15.80 4.88 -4.64
CA VAL A 133 17.18 4.56 -4.19
C VAL A 133 17.89 3.56 -5.11
N ALA A 134 17.22 3.17 -6.20
CA ALA A 134 17.70 2.14 -7.13
C ALA A 134 18.95 2.57 -7.89
N ALA A 135 19.89 1.64 -8.06
CA ALA A 135 21.01 1.82 -8.99
C ALA A 135 20.57 1.52 -10.42
N ASN A 136 19.62 0.60 -10.59
CA ASN A 136 18.95 0.31 -11.84
C ASN A 136 17.44 0.30 -11.60
N GLU A 137 16.80 1.43 -11.92
CA GLU A 137 15.39 1.69 -11.64
C GLU A 137 14.45 0.57 -12.14
N GLU A 138 14.74 -0.03 -13.30
CA GLU A 138 13.89 -1.07 -13.87
C GLU A 138 14.11 -2.43 -13.20
N ALA A 139 15.37 -2.83 -13.00
CA ALA A 139 15.68 -4.11 -12.34
C ALA A 139 15.18 -4.14 -10.90
N ASP A 140 15.37 -3.05 -10.15
CA ASP A 140 14.97 -2.95 -8.74
C ASP A 140 13.43 -2.85 -8.61
N ARG A 141 12.75 -2.19 -9.57
CA ARG A 141 11.28 -2.19 -9.67
C ARG A 141 10.73 -3.60 -9.87
N LEU A 142 11.29 -4.34 -10.82
CA LEU A 142 10.89 -5.72 -11.13
C LEU A 142 11.14 -6.65 -9.94
N ALA A 143 12.30 -6.53 -9.29
CA ALA A 143 12.65 -7.31 -8.11
C ALA A 143 11.68 -7.08 -6.95
N GLU A 144 11.35 -5.82 -6.64
CA GLU A 144 10.39 -5.49 -5.59
C GLU A 144 8.99 -6.01 -5.93
N ARG A 145 8.53 -5.81 -7.16
CA ARG A 145 7.22 -6.32 -7.63
C ARG A 145 7.15 -7.84 -7.50
N ASP A 146 8.20 -8.56 -7.91
CA ASP A 146 8.24 -10.02 -7.83
C ASP A 146 8.27 -10.52 -6.40
N TRP A 147 9.00 -9.82 -5.52
CA TRP A 147 8.96 -10.07 -4.09
C TRP A 147 7.54 -9.88 -3.51
N GLN A 148 6.85 -8.78 -3.84
CA GLN A 148 5.47 -8.52 -3.40
C GLN A 148 4.50 -9.59 -3.91
N ARG A 149 4.64 -10.02 -5.17
CA ARG A 149 3.84 -11.12 -5.74
C ARG A 149 4.13 -12.46 -5.06
N ALA A 150 5.36 -12.69 -4.61
CA ALA A 150 5.70 -13.89 -3.84
C ALA A 150 5.04 -13.90 -2.45
N GLN A 151 4.80 -12.73 -1.84
CA GLN A 151 4.12 -12.63 -0.54
C GLN A 151 2.59 -12.79 -0.61
N LEU A 152 1.99 -12.82 -1.82
CA LEU A 152 0.52 -12.89 -1.95
C LEU A 152 -0.05 -14.21 -1.39
N PRO A 153 -1.02 -14.14 -0.47
CA PRO A 153 -1.77 -15.32 -0.05
C PRO A 153 -2.59 -15.89 -1.21
N ASP A 154 -2.58 -17.21 -1.38
CA ASP A 154 -3.26 -17.90 -2.48
C ASP A 154 -4.74 -17.52 -2.66
N PRO A 155 -5.56 -17.35 -1.59
CA PRO A 155 -6.99 -17.01 -1.75
C PRO A 155 -7.25 -15.66 -2.44
N VAL A 156 -6.32 -14.70 -2.33
CA VAL A 156 -6.47 -13.35 -2.91
C VAL A 156 -5.52 -13.09 -4.08
N ARG A 157 -4.61 -14.02 -4.39
CA ARG A 157 -3.58 -13.87 -5.43
C ARG A 157 -4.17 -13.47 -6.78
N ALA A 158 -5.16 -14.21 -7.29
CA ALA A 158 -5.76 -13.92 -8.58
C ALA A 158 -6.47 -12.56 -8.59
N LEU A 159 -7.18 -12.21 -7.51
CA LEU A 159 -7.85 -10.91 -7.37
C LEU A 159 -6.85 -9.76 -7.44
N VAL A 160 -5.73 -9.85 -6.71
CA VAL A 160 -4.70 -8.80 -6.69
C VAL A 160 -4.01 -8.68 -8.05
N LEU A 161 -3.67 -9.79 -8.71
CA LEU A 161 -3.02 -9.74 -10.03
C LEU A 161 -3.92 -9.14 -11.12
N ASP A 162 -5.21 -9.50 -11.14
CA ASP A 162 -6.21 -8.87 -12.01
C ASP A 162 -6.33 -7.37 -11.75
N ASP A 163 -6.31 -6.99 -10.47
CA ASP A 163 -6.45 -5.62 -10.04
C ASP A 163 -5.20 -4.79 -10.32
N GLN A 164 -4.00 -5.39 -10.22
CA GLN A 164 -2.74 -4.80 -10.70
C GLN A 164 -2.90 -4.42 -12.17
N LEU A 165 -3.31 -5.35 -13.05
CA LEU A 165 -3.51 -5.06 -14.48
C LEU A 165 -4.52 -3.93 -14.72
N ARG A 166 -5.64 -3.93 -13.98
CA ARG A 166 -6.72 -2.95 -14.16
C ARG A 166 -6.38 -1.56 -13.64
N ARG A 167 -5.62 -1.44 -12.55
CA ARG A 167 -5.29 -0.16 -11.88
C ARG A 167 -3.86 0.31 -12.11
N ASP A 168 -3.09 -0.41 -12.92
CA ASP A 168 -1.66 -0.15 -13.11
C ASP A 168 -1.36 1.28 -13.55
N GLU A 169 -2.15 1.85 -14.47
CA GLU A 169 -1.97 3.23 -14.93
C GLU A 169 -2.14 4.26 -13.79
N LEU A 170 -3.08 4.02 -12.87
CA LEU A 170 -3.25 4.83 -11.66
C LEU A 170 -2.07 4.67 -10.68
N CYS A 171 -1.36 3.55 -10.79
CA CYS A 171 -0.19 3.20 -10.00
C CYS A 171 1.12 3.49 -10.74
N TRP A 172 1.12 4.39 -11.74
CA TRP A 172 2.31 4.76 -12.52
C TRP A 172 2.96 3.62 -13.31
N SER A 173 2.19 2.60 -13.66
CA SER A 173 2.65 1.42 -14.40
C SER A 173 3.72 0.59 -13.69
N VAL A 174 3.81 0.68 -12.35
CA VAL A 174 4.86 0.00 -11.58
C VAL A 174 4.73 -1.52 -11.55
N PHE A 175 3.56 -2.09 -11.90
CA PHE A 175 3.32 -3.53 -11.86
C PHE A 175 3.57 -4.25 -13.19
N ARG A 176 3.85 -3.54 -14.29
CA ARG A 176 4.11 -4.16 -15.61
C ARG A 176 5.32 -5.06 -15.60
N ASP A 177 5.28 -6.06 -16.47
CA ASP A 177 6.42 -6.90 -16.85
C ASP A 177 7.38 -6.18 -17.81
#